data_AF-A0A973QXY2-F1
#
_entry.id   AF-A0A973QXY2-F1
#
_cell.length_a   1.000
_cell.length_b   1.000
_cell.length_c   1.000
_cell.angle_alpha   90.00
_cell.angle_beta   90.00
_cell.angle_gamma   90.00
#
_symmetry.space_group_name_H-M   'P 1'
#
loop_
_entity.id
_entity.type
_entity.pdbx_description
1 polymer ?
#
loop_
_entity_poly.entity_id
_entity_poly.type
_entity_poly.pdbx_seq_one_letter_code
_entity_poly.pdbx_strand_id
1 'polypeptide(L)'
;MAQRVRSYAVQAGRDPAAIGFEARLKLAEVPEAERAGFVSGWRDLGATHLCLSTMGLGLGTVDDHVHVLRSALLELGPLTCD
;
A
#
# COMPACT_ATOMS: atom_id res chain seq x y z
N MET A 1 14.63 2.95 -7.32
CA MET A 1 13.95 4.25 -7.50
C MET A 1 13.83 5.04 -6.19
N ALA A 2 13.23 4.46 -5.13
CA ALA A 2 13.01 5.15 -3.85
C ALA A 2 14.27 5.76 -3.23
N GLN A 3 15.40 5.02 -3.22
CA GLN A 3 16.68 5.55 -2.73
C GLN A 3 17.14 6.82 -3.48
N ARG A 4 16.92 6.89 -4.80
CA ARG A 4 17.27 8.10 -5.58
C ARG A 4 16.42 9.30 -5.17
N VAL A 5 15.12 9.09 -4.96
CA VAL A 5 14.21 10.15 -4.46
C VAL A 5 14.67 10.65 -3.09
N ARG A 6 15.06 9.74 -2.19
CA ARG A 6 15.60 10.11 -0.88
C ARG A 6 16.91 10.92 -1.00
N SER A 7 17.82 10.52 -1.88
CA SER A 7 19.04 11.29 -2.15
C SER A 7 18.74 12.70 -2.68
N TYR A 8 17.78 12.84 -3.59
CA TYR A 8 17.36 14.15 -4.11
C TYR A 8 16.72 15.03 -3.03
N ALA A 9 15.97 14.44 -2.09
CA ALA A 9 15.43 15.18 -0.95
C ALA A 9 16.55 15.78 -0.08
N VAL A 10 17.58 14.99 0.25
CA VAL A 10 18.75 15.48 1.00
C VAL A 10 19.46 16.61 0.25
N GLN A 11 19.70 16.44 -1.05
CA GLN A 11 20.34 17.46 -1.89
C GLN A 11 19.54 18.77 -1.93
N ALA A 12 18.21 18.68 -1.85
CA ALA A 12 17.31 19.82 -1.79
C ALA A 12 17.12 20.39 -0.36
N GLY A 13 17.86 19.89 0.65
CA GLY A 13 17.71 20.33 2.04
C GLY A 13 16.41 19.89 2.71
N ARG A 14 15.75 18.84 2.20
CA ARG A 14 14.51 18.27 2.74
C ARG A 14 14.80 16.98 3.50
N ASP A 15 14.04 16.74 4.56
CA ASP A 15 14.01 15.44 5.23
C ASP A 15 13.38 14.38 4.29
N PRO A 16 14.11 13.31 3.92
CA PRO A 16 13.58 12.22 3.12
C PRO A 16 12.43 11.48 3.80
N ALA A 17 12.36 11.45 5.13
CA ALA A 17 11.28 10.79 5.87
C ALA A 17 9.94 11.53 5.74
N ALA A 18 9.96 12.83 5.42
CA ALA A 18 8.76 13.61 5.14
C ALA A 18 8.12 13.29 3.77
N ILE A 19 8.73 12.42 2.96
CA ILE A 19 8.21 11.98 1.68
C ILE A 19 7.64 10.57 1.84
N GLY A 20 6.31 10.46 1.79
CA GLY A 20 5.62 9.17 1.80
C GLY A 20 5.99 8.34 0.56
N PHE A 21 6.19 7.03 0.76
CA PHE A 21 6.35 6.08 -0.32
C PHE A 21 5.20 5.09 -0.28
N GLU A 22 4.34 5.17 -1.29
CA GLU A 22 3.11 4.39 -1.36
C GLU A 22 3.24 3.23 -2.35
N ALA A 23 2.80 2.06 -1.92
CA ALA A 23 2.44 0.97 -2.82
C ALA A 23 0.93 0.94 -3.05
N ARG A 24 0.49 0.57 -4.25
CA ARG A 24 -0.93 0.40 -4.57
C ARG A 24 -1.24 -1.07 -4.77
N LEU A 25 -2.02 -1.64 -3.85
CA LEU A 25 -2.59 -2.99 -3.95
C LEU A 25 -3.98 -2.91 -4.58
N LYS A 26 -4.10 -3.39 -5.83
CA LYS A 26 -5.38 -3.54 -6.50
C LYS A 26 -5.88 -4.96 -6.30
N LEU A 27 -6.99 -5.11 -5.59
CA LEU A 27 -7.53 -6.42 -5.22
C LEU A 27 -8.00 -7.24 -6.43
N ALA A 28 -8.31 -6.57 -7.54
CA ALA A 28 -8.67 -7.20 -8.81
C ALA A 28 -7.47 -7.80 -9.57
N GLU A 29 -6.24 -7.38 -9.25
CA GLU A 29 -5.02 -7.81 -9.95
C GLU A 29 -4.16 -8.76 -9.11
N VAL A 30 -4.21 -8.65 -7.77
CA VAL A 30 -3.39 -9.46 -6.86
C VAL A 30 -4.26 -10.52 -6.16
N PRO A 31 -4.02 -11.82 -6.42
CA PRO A 31 -4.71 -12.91 -5.75
C PRO A 31 -4.59 -12.82 -4.24
N GLU A 32 -5.64 -13.18 -3.51
CA GLU A 32 -5.70 -13.10 -2.04
C GLU A 32 -4.47 -13.72 -1.35
N ALA A 33 -4.10 -14.94 -1.76
CA ALA A 33 -2.94 -15.65 -1.23
C ALA A 33 -1.59 -14.92 -1.41
N GLU A 34 -1.50 -13.98 -2.35
CA GLU A 34 -0.26 -13.23 -2.66
C GLU A 34 -0.21 -11.84 -1.99
N ARG A 35 -1.34 -11.34 -1.47
CA ARG A 35 -1.45 -9.96 -0.98
C ARG A 35 -0.53 -9.68 0.21
N ALA A 36 -0.43 -10.61 1.16
CA ALA A 36 0.46 -10.47 2.31
C ALA A 36 1.93 -10.33 1.87
N GLY A 37 2.37 -11.18 0.93
CA GLY A 37 3.72 -11.13 0.36
C GLY A 37 3.98 -9.86 -0.47
N PHE A 38 2.98 -9.39 -1.21
CA PHE A 38 3.05 -8.11 -1.92
C PHE A 38 3.29 -6.97 -0.92
N VAL A 39 2.48 -6.89 0.14
CA VAL A 39 2.58 -5.83 1.15
C VAL A 39 3.91 -5.90 1.90
N SER A 40 4.37 -7.09 2.31
CA SER A 40 5.65 -7.25 3.00
C SER A 40 6.82 -6.82 2.11
N GLY A 41 6.83 -7.22 0.83
CA GLY A 41 7.88 -6.85 -0.10
C GLY A 41 7.99 -5.32 -0.30
N TRP A 42 6.86 -4.62 -0.38
CA TRP A 42 6.88 -3.15 -0.45
C TRP A 42 7.33 -2.49 0.85
N ARG A 43 6.95 -3.05 2.00
CA ARG A 43 7.44 -2.58 3.31
C ARG A 43 8.96 -2.71 3.41
N ASP A 44 9.52 -3.84 2.99
CA ASP A 44 10.98 -4.08 3.00
C ASP A 44 11.73 -3.11 2.08
N LEU A 45 11.09 -2.65 1.01
CA LEU A 45 11.61 -1.61 0.11
C LEU A 45 11.44 -0.18 0.68
N GLY A 46 10.87 -0.05 1.87
CA GLY A 46 10.70 1.20 2.60
C GLY A 46 9.42 1.98 2.28
N ALA A 47 8.36 1.29 1.79
CA ALA A 47 7.04 1.90 1.66
C ALA A 47 6.48 2.23 3.05
N THR A 48 5.94 3.43 3.19
CA THR A 48 5.35 3.95 4.44
C THR A 48 3.83 3.97 4.40
N HIS A 49 3.25 3.86 3.21
CA HIS A 49 1.81 3.92 2.98
C HIS A 49 1.38 2.79 2.05
N LEU A 50 0.14 2.34 2.21
CA LEU A 50 -0.49 1.38 1.31
C LEU A 50 -1.84 1.94 0.85
N CYS A 51 -2.03 2.01 -0.46
CA CYS A 51 -3.33 2.26 -1.07
C CYS A 51 -3.98 0.92 -1.42
N LEU A 52 -5.15 0.65 -0.82
CA LEU A 52 -6.01 -0.48 -1.15
C LEU A 52 -7.08 -0.04 -2.15
N SER A 53 -7.13 -0.70 -3.30
CA SER A 53 -8.07 -0.38 -4.38
C SER A 53 -9.01 -1.55 -4.67
N THR A 54 -10.31 -1.27 -4.56
CA THR A 54 -11.42 -2.15 -4.96
C THR A 54 -11.89 -1.91 -6.40
N MET A 55 -11.25 -0.98 -7.12
CA MET A 55 -11.57 -0.73 -8.53
C MET A 55 -11.27 -1.95 -9.39
N GLY A 56 -12.15 -2.26 -10.34
CA GLY A 56 -12.05 -3.42 -11.23
C GLY A 56 -12.68 -4.71 -10.69
N LEU A 57 -13.22 -4.71 -9.46
CA LEU A 57 -13.89 -5.88 -8.88
C LEU A 57 -15.34 -6.09 -9.33
N GLY A 58 -15.94 -5.14 -10.07
CA GLY A 58 -17.33 -5.24 -10.53
C GLY A 58 -18.38 -5.11 -9.41
N LEU A 59 -18.02 -4.49 -8.29
CA LEU A 59 -18.91 -4.28 -7.14
C LEU A 59 -20.04 -3.30 -7.52
N GLY A 60 -21.26 -3.59 -7.05
CA GLY A 60 -22.47 -2.89 -7.48
C GLY A 60 -22.83 -1.66 -6.65
N THR A 61 -22.37 -1.61 -5.40
CA THR A 61 -22.72 -0.56 -4.44
C THR A 61 -21.53 -0.06 -3.65
N VAL A 62 -21.65 1.14 -3.07
CA VAL A 62 -20.64 1.70 -2.15
C VAL A 62 -20.42 0.78 -0.95
N ASP A 63 -21.48 0.18 -0.41
CA ASP A 63 -21.39 -0.73 0.74
C ASP A 63 -20.58 -1.99 0.42
N ASP A 64 -20.69 -2.51 -0.81
CA ASP A 64 -19.86 -3.63 -1.26
C ASP A 64 -18.37 -3.26 -1.24
N HIS A 65 -18.01 -2.05 -1.71
CA HIS A 65 -16.64 -1.56 -1.64
C HIS A 65 -16.13 -1.45 -0.20
N VAL A 66 -16.95 -0.92 0.71
CA VAL A 66 -16.59 -0.79 2.14
C VAL A 66 -16.42 -2.16 2.79
N HIS A 67 -17.30 -3.12 2.47
CA HIS A 67 -17.20 -4.49 2.98
C HIS A 67 -15.89 -5.14 2.54
N VAL A 68 -15.57 -5.10 1.25
CA VAL A 68 -14.33 -5.67 0.71
C VAL A 68 -13.09 -4.99 1.30
N LEU A 69 -13.09 -3.67 1.45
CA LEU A 69 -11.97 -2.95 2.09
C LEU A 69 -11.75 -3.41 3.53
N ARG A 70 -12.83 -3.59 4.31
CA ARG A 70 -12.72 -4.09 5.69
C ARG A 70 -12.16 -5.50 5.73
N SER A 71 -12.65 -6.40 4.88
CA SER A 71 -12.17 -7.78 4.80
C SER A 71 -10.69 -7.86 4.42
N ALA A 72 -10.28 -7.09 3.40
CA ALA A 72 -8.88 -7.02 2.99
C ALA A 72 -7.96 -6.42 4.07
N LEU A 73 -8.42 -5.44 4.85
CA LEU A 73 -7.66 -4.90 5.97
C LEU A 73 -7.48 -5.92 7.10
N LEU A 74 -8.50 -6.72 7.40
CA LEU A 74 -8.41 -7.78 8.40
C LEU A 74 -7.47 -8.91 7.95
N GLU A 75 -7.53 -9.28 6.66
CA GLU A 75 -6.66 -10.27 6.01
C GLU A 75 -5.18 -9.90 6.14
N LEU A 76 -4.84 -8.64 5.89
CA LEU A 76 -3.47 -8.14 5.95
C LEU A 76 -2.92 -8.01 7.39
N GLY A 77 -3.75 -8.23 8.41
CA GLY A 77 -3.39 -8.13 9.82
C GLY A 77 -3.17 -6.70 10.30
N PRO A 78 -2.83 -6.50 11.59
CA PRO A 78 -2.44 -5.20 12.07
C PRO A 78 -1.23 -4.71 11.28
N LEU A 79 -1.42 -3.67 10.47
CA LEU A 79 -0.34 -2.87 9.91
C LEU A 79 0.25 -2.04 11.06
N THR A 80 0.75 -2.68 12.12
CA THR A 80 1.38 -1.97 13.23
C THR A 80 2.62 -1.28 12.71
N CYS A 81 2.62 0.04 12.85
CA CYS A 81 3.84 0.83 12.81
C CYS A 81 4.57 0.57 14.13
N ASP A 82 5.63 -0.24 14.08
CA ASP A 82 6.69 -0.15 15.08
C ASP A 82 7.46 1.17 14.87
#